data_AF-A0A2C9L6A7-F1
#
_entry.id   AF-A0A2C9L6A7-F1
#
_cell.length_a   1.000
_cell.length_b   1.000
_cell.length_c   1.000
_cell.angle_alpha   90.00
_cell.angle_beta   90.00
_cell.angle_gamma   90.00
#
_symmetry.space_group_name_H-M   'P 1'
#
loop_
_entity.id
_entity.type
_entity.pdbx_description
1 polymer ?
#
loop_
_entity_poly.entity_id
_entity_poly.type
_entity_poly.pdbx_seq_one_letter_code
_entity_poly.pdbx_strand_id
1 'polypeptide(L)'
;MKSTLWMLVSTISLCLAENSRDASNRGSNTSAVCTKQFYEALSETILVCTSVHNISGTHNVVCASLRPKPASKIGCYVTSKAILKASSVDCSPESALRKALVCTSLHQSKDDSGSVVCSIVDNYQSQSILVNCFSVGGAVGQLGTNFCTTVYKENGEYETQTTSGKEADLHRDLHSCRKNPGHTKFIPVEKFTQQDLPEHYHKDDIFELIKSVADLTVRISVSLVSPNRPEFLPNTSIPYFLYHKRGLKHARTGTGKVSAVTRFTDGVSDFKHEHWKDYTTCWCKKCRCSDTPSNVWWEIDVNTAAHVIFDDIEANQSLLRLFYDRADSPKIIIDSVGFLEADSERDTSRLKCVTCDSDLGDRLYKMYRSFDHIFWRVRIRYHSIRDVNRFMFIVSHPHGCSKQVSFGQWTEKDHVGDGDYYKLTYDTCTCPGTSGASVFCVGYSSSGMRPHVHSGALNEINYSGVGWLT
;
A
#
# COMPACT_ATOMS: atom_id res chain seq x y z
N MET A 1 -52.69 -7.22 12.97
CA MET A 1 -52.06 -6.01 12.41
C MET A 1 -50.87 -6.46 11.59
N LYS A 2 -50.99 -6.39 10.25
CA LYS A 2 -49.95 -6.78 9.29
C LYS A 2 -49.18 -5.51 8.91
N SER A 3 -47.87 -5.46 9.13
CA SER A 3 -47.01 -4.41 8.59
C SER A 3 -46.10 -5.02 7.53
N THR A 4 -46.44 -4.71 6.29
CA THR A 4 -45.71 -4.99 5.06
C THR A 4 -44.53 -4.02 4.96
N LEU A 5 -43.30 -4.54 4.83
CA LEU A 5 -42.11 -3.75 4.53
C LEU A 5 -41.80 -3.88 3.04
N TRP A 6 -41.74 -2.74 2.36
CA TRP A 6 -41.41 -2.60 0.95
C TRP A 6 -39.90 -2.78 0.75
N MET A 7 -39.51 -3.70 -0.13
CA MET A 7 -38.17 -3.73 -0.74
C MET A 7 -38.29 -3.24 -2.19
N LEU A 8 -37.63 -2.12 -2.49
CA LEU A 8 -37.32 -1.70 -3.84
C LEU A 8 -36.23 -2.63 -4.40
N VAL A 9 -36.57 -3.38 -5.45
CA VAL A 9 -35.62 -4.05 -6.33
C VAL A 9 -35.59 -3.24 -7.62
N SER A 10 -34.48 -2.57 -7.89
CA SER A 10 -34.23 -1.88 -9.15
C SER A 10 -33.53 -2.83 -10.11
N THR A 11 -34.25 -3.17 -11.17
CA THR A 11 -33.81 -3.94 -12.34
C THR A 11 -32.83 -3.11 -13.17
N ILE A 12 -31.64 -3.62 -13.47
CA ILE A 12 -30.75 -3.08 -14.50
C ILE A 12 -31.08 -3.77 -15.82
N SER A 13 -31.60 -2.99 -16.77
CA SER A 13 -31.82 -3.40 -18.16
C SER A 13 -30.52 -3.24 -18.95
N LEU A 14 -30.10 -4.31 -19.61
CA LEU A 14 -29.12 -4.27 -20.70
C LEU A 14 -29.74 -3.58 -21.92
N CYS A 15 -29.07 -2.56 -22.45
CA CYS A 15 -29.28 -2.10 -23.83
C CYS A 15 -28.04 -2.42 -24.67
N LEU A 16 -28.20 -3.39 -25.56
CA LEU A 16 -27.39 -3.59 -26.75
C LEU A 16 -27.75 -2.50 -27.76
N ALA A 17 -26.76 -1.82 -28.32
CA ALA A 17 -26.97 -0.90 -29.43
C ALA A 17 -26.55 -1.57 -30.75
N GLU A 18 -27.56 -1.90 -31.58
CA GLU A 18 -27.41 -2.15 -33.00
C GLU A 18 -27.51 -0.85 -33.82
N ASN A 19 -26.85 -0.87 -34.97
CA ASN A 19 -26.75 0.19 -35.97
C ASN A 19 -28.09 0.72 -36.51
N SER A 20 -28.18 2.02 -36.78
CA SER A 20 -29.00 2.51 -37.90
C SER A 20 -28.45 3.82 -38.50
N ARG A 21 -28.69 3.97 -39.81
CA ARG A 21 -28.31 5.07 -40.71
C ARG A 21 -29.44 6.12 -40.73
N ASP A 22 -29.11 7.41 -40.65
CA ASP A 22 -29.20 8.39 -41.77
C ASP A 22 -29.25 9.87 -41.31
N ALA A 23 -28.39 10.67 -41.97
CA ALA A 23 -28.41 12.09 -42.36
C ALA A 23 -28.99 13.21 -41.44
N SER A 24 -28.13 14.16 -41.01
CA SER A 24 -27.93 15.48 -41.67
C SER A 24 -27.44 16.62 -40.72
N ASN A 25 -26.42 17.35 -41.19
CA ASN A 25 -26.05 18.75 -40.92
C ASN A 25 -25.90 19.30 -39.47
N ARG A 26 -24.65 19.53 -39.03
CA ARG A 26 -23.97 20.86 -38.88
C ARG A 26 -22.62 20.70 -38.17
N GLY A 27 -21.66 21.54 -38.56
CA GLY A 27 -20.22 21.28 -38.43
C GLY A 27 -19.59 21.41 -37.05
N SER A 28 -18.47 20.71 -36.90
CA SER A 28 -17.31 21.11 -36.11
C SER A 28 -16.12 20.24 -36.52
N ASN A 29 -14.93 20.84 -36.62
CA ASN A 29 -13.68 20.15 -36.94
C ASN A 29 -13.29 19.25 -35.77
N THR A 30 -13.37 17.93 -35.96
CA THR A 30 -12.70 16.95 -35.11
C THR A 30 -12.02 15.91 -36.00
N SER A 31 -10.69 15.89 -35.99
CA SER A 31 -9.89 14.85 -36.62
C SER A 31 -10.04 13.54 -35.83
N ALA A 32 -10.83 12.60 -36.36
CA ALA A 32 -10.82 11.22 -35.91
C ALA A 32 -9.68 10.47 -36.63
N VAL A 33 -8.68 10.00 -35.88
CA VAL A 33 -7.72 9.01 -36.39
C VAL A 33 -8.30 7.64 -36.11
N CYS A 34 -8.66 6.94 -37.18
CA CYS A 34 -9.15 5.57 -37.17
C CYS A 34 -7.97 4.63 -37.42
N THR A 35 -7.55 3.85 -36.43
CA THR A 35 -6.53 2.81 -36.62
C THR A 35 -7.23 1.50 -36.99
N LYS A 36 -7.30 1.21 -38.29
CA LYS A 36 -7.77 -0.07 -38.82
C LYS A 36 -6.63 -1.08 -38.71
N GLN A 37 -6.79 -2.13 -37.89
CA GLN A 37 -5.87 -3.26 -37.87
C GLN A 37 -6.06 -4.12 -39.12
N PHE A 38 -5.00 -4.26 -39.92
CA PHE A 38 -4.86 -5.36 -40.87
C PHE A 38 -4.22 -6.54 -40.13
N TYR A 39 -4.90 -7.67 -40.10
CA TYR A 39 -4.30 -8.97 -39.79
C TYR A 39 -4.24 -9.77 -41.09
N GLU A 40 -3.05 -9.91 -41.66
CA GLU A 40 -2.71 -11.04 -42.52
C GLU A 40 -1.48 -11.73 -41.95
N ALA A 41 -1.62 -13.04 -41.79
CA ALA A 41 -0.63 -13.92 -41.21
C ALA A 41 0.61 -14.00 -42.11
N LEU A 42 1.80 -13.77 -41.54
CA LEU A 42 3.05 -14.50 -41.83
C LEU A 42 4.21 -14.04 -40.91
N SER A 43 4.63 -14.95 -40.03
CA SER A 43 5.95 -15.08 -39.37
C SER A 43 6.39 -14.08 -38.28
N GLU A 44 7.07 -14.65 -37.27
CA GLU A 44 7.52 -14.13 -35.96
C GLU A 44 8.40 -12.86 -36.00
N THR A 45 7.83 -11.73 -36.40
CA THR A 45 8.49 -10.42 -36.32
C THR A 45 7.60 -9.43 -35.59
N ILE A 46 8.05 -8.92 -34.46
CA ILE A 46 7.37 -7.81 -33.78
C ILE A 46 7.86 -6.52 -34.45
N LEU A 47 6.94 -5.81 -35.10
CA LEU A 47 7.17 -4.47 -35.63
C LEU A 47 6.64 -3.45 -34.62
N VAL A 48 7.53 -2.62 -34.11
CA VAL A 48 7.16 -1.45 -33.30
C VAL A 48 7.35 -0.23 -34.18
N CYS A 49 6.24 0.45 -34.48
CA CYS A 49 6.26 1.72 -35.22
C CYS A 49 5.83 2.84 -34.30
N THR A 50 6.58 3.94 -34.29
CA THR A 50 6.17 5.19 -33.64
C THR A 50 6.07 6.29 -34.69
N SER A 51 5.02 7.10 -34.60
CA SER A 51 4.95 8.33 -35.39
C SER A 51 5.73 9.43 -34.66
N VAL A 52 6.53 10.18 -35.41
CA VAL A 52 7.20 11.36 -34.90
C VAL A 52 6.65 12.56 -35.65
N HIS A 53 6.06 13.48 -34.91
CA HIS A 53 5.60 14.76 -35.44
C HIS A 53 6.73 15.78 -35.30
N ASN A 54 7.13 16.39 -36.42
CA ASN A 54 7.98 17.56 -36.35
C ASN A 54 7.13 18.85 -36.33
N ILE A 55 7.78 19.97 -36.01
CA ILE A 55 7.17 21.30 -35.91
C ILE A 55 6.60 21.77 -37.26
N SER A 56 7.08 21.21 -38.38
CA SER A 56 6.58 21.51 -39.73
C SER A 56 5.32 20.73 -40.15
N GLY A 57 4.77 19.86 -39.27
CA GLY A 57 3.57 19.08 -39.55
C GLY A 57 3.76 17.90 -40.50
N THR A 58 5.01 17.53 -40.83
CA THR A 58 5.28 16.31 -41.59
C THR A 58 5.35 15.10 -40.66
N HIS A 59 4.62 14.05 -41.01
CA HIS A 59 4.58 12.81 -40.26
C HIS A 59 5.67 11.87 -40.77
N ASN A 60 6.67 11.60 -39.94
CA ASN A 60 7.64 10.55 -40.22
C ASN A 60 7.28 9.32 -39.38
N VAL A 61 7.22 8.15 -40.02
CA VAL A 61 6.99 6.87 -39.34
C VAL A 61 8.33 6.15 -39.28
N VAL A 62 8.77 5.83 -38.07
CA VAL A 62 9.96 5.01 -37.85
C VAL A 62 9.49 3.65 -37.36
N CYS A 63 9.85 2.60 -38.08
CA CYS A 63 9.54 1.22 -37.72
C CYS A 63 10.82 0.45 -37.41
N ALA A 64 10.82 -0.28 -36.29
CA ALA A 64 11.89 -1.20 -35.93
C ALA A 64 11.34 -2.64 -35.94
N SER A 65 12.14 -3.56 -36.49
CA SER A 65 11.83 -4.98 -36.56
C SER A 65 12.68 -5.74 -35.53
N LEU A 66 12.03 -6.50 -34.65
CA LEU A 66 12.70 -7.37 -33.69
C LEU A 66 12.50 -8.83 -34.10
N ARG A 67 13.61 -9.55 -34.28
CA ARG A 67 13.62 -11.00 -34.54
C ARG A 67 14.25 -11.77 -33.38
N PRO A 68 13.63 -12.87 -32.91
CA PRO A 68 14.16 -13.64 -31.80
C PRO A 68 15.02 -14.82 -32.30
N LYS A 69 16.31 -14.61 -32.63
CA LYS A 69 17.40 -15.64 -32.66
C LYS A 69 18.77 -15.02 -33.05
N PRO A 70 19.91 -15.70 -32.80
CA PRO A 70 21.18 -15.04 -32.47
C PRO A 70 21.84 -14.49 -33.73
N ALA A 71 21.55 -13.24 -34.06
CA ALA A 71 22.28 -12.48 -35.07
C ALA A 71 23.00 -11.32 -34.37
N SER A 72 24.30 -11.23 -34.62
CA SER A 72 25.24 -10.27 -34.06
C SER A 72 25.07 -8.83 -34.57
N LYS A 73 23.96 -8.47 -35.22
CA LYS A 73 23.73 -7.10 -35.74
C LYS A 73 22.24 -6.74 -35.71
N ILE A 74 21.90 -5.70 -34.95
CA ILE A 74 20.65 -4.95 -35.06
C ILE A 74 20.95 -3.75 -35.98
N GLY A 75 20.25 -3.63 -37.10
CA GLY A 75 20.39 -2.51 -38.04
C GLY A 75 19.13 -1.66 -38.06
N CYS A 76 19.27 -0.35 -37.90
CA CYS A 76 18.20 0.62 -38.17
C CYS A 76 18.26 1.06 -39.64
N TYR A 77 17.14 1.06 -40.34
CA TYR A 77 17.03 1.62 -41.69
C TYR A 77 16.22 2.92 -41.63
N VAL A 78 16.79 3.99 -42.17
CA VAL A 78 16.08 5.26 -42.40
C VAL A 78 15.82 5.34 -43.89
N THR A 79 14.55 5.30 -44.30
CA THR A 79 14.20 5.57 -45.70
C THR A 79 14.03 7.06 -45.90
N SER A 80 15.12 7.74 -46.28
CA SER A 80 15.04 9.01 -47.00
C SER A 80 15.99 8.96 -48.19
N LYS A 81 15.61 9.58 -49.31
CA LYS A 81 16.48 9.74 -50.49
C LYS A 81 17.63 10.71 -50.13
N ALA A 82 18.65 10.23 -49.46
CA ALA A 82 19.97 10.86 -49.40
C ALA A 82 21.01 9.80 -49.01
N ILE A 83 21.91 9.49 -49.95
CA ILE A 83 23.00 8.52 -49.76
C ILE A 83 24.07 9.14 -48.85
N LEU A 84 24.37 8.52 -47.71
CA LEU A 84 25.68 8.60 -47.07
C LEU A 84 26.09 7.20 -46.55
N LYS A 85 27.31 6.79 -46.91
CA LYS A 85 27.95 5.53 -46.52
C LYS A 85 28.15 5.48 -45.00
N ALA A 86 27.67 4.41 -44.36
CA ALA A 86 27.99 4.09 -42.97
C ALA A 86 29.30 3.29 -42.88
N SER A 87 30.20 3.72 -42.01
CA SER A 87 31.40 2.98 -41.59
C SER A 87 31.05 1.99 -40.48
N SER A 88 31.51 0.74 -40.60
CA SER A 88 31.35 -0.33 -39.61
C SER A 88 32.24 -0.10 -38.39
N VAL A 89 31.68 -0.17 -37.18
CA VAL A 89 32.44 -0.28 -35.93
C VAL A 89 32.44 -1.75 -35.51
N ASP A 90 33.62 -2.32 -35.34
CA ASP A 90 33.84 -3.67 -34.82
C ASP A 90 33.75 -3.68 -33.29
N CYS A 91 32.90 -4.53 -32.73
CA CYS A 91 32.87 -4.86 -31.31
C CYS A 91 33.30 -6.32 -31.12
N SER A 92 34.39 -6.55 -30.36
CA SER A 92 34.86 -7.90 -30.03
C SER A 92 33.99 -8.57 -28.95
N PRO A 93 33.92 -9.91 -28.90
CA PRO A 93 32.98 -10.60 -28.03
C PRO A 93 33.65 -11.14 -26.76
N GLU A 94 33.40 -10.55 -25.59
CA GLU A 94 33.57 -11.26 -24.32
C GLU A 94 32.48 -10.90 -23.30
N SER A 95 31.97 -11.94 -22.64
CA SER A 95 30.87 -11.99 -21.66
C SER A 95 29.43 -11.96 -22.21
N ALA A 96 28.81 -13.13 -22.22
CA ALA A 96 27.41 -13.36 -22.55
C ALA A 96 26.49 -12.84 -21.43
N LEU A 97 25.93 -11.64 -21.62
CA LEU A 97 24.77 -11.15 -20.88
C LEU A 97 23.66 -10.84 -21.88
N ARG A 98 22.58 -11.62 -21.83
CA ARG A 98 21.37 -11.39 -22.65
C ARG A 98 20.70 -10.11 -22.15
N LYS A 99 20.94 -8.99 -22.84
CA LYS A 99 20.21 -7.73 -22.64
C LYS A 99 19.25 -7.56 -23.82
N ALA A 100 17.97 -7.32 -23.53
CA ALA A 100 17.05 -6.80 -24.54
C ALA A 100 17.28 -5.29 -24.62
N LEU A 101 17.63 -4.78 -25.80
CA LEU A 101 17.74 -3.35 -26.06
C LEU A 101 16.44 -2.90 -26.70
N VAL A 102 15.70 -2.00 -26.05
CA VAL A 102 14.50 -1.38 -26.65
C VAL A 102 14.81 0.11 -26.82
N CYS A 103 14.85 0.56 -28.09
CA CYS A 103 14.89 1.98 -28.44
C CYS A 103 13.46 2.49 -28.53
N THR A 104 13.08 3.44 -27.68
CA THR A 104 11.69 3.92 -27.60
C THR A 104 11.44 5.32 -28.17
N SER A 105 12.46 6.16 -28.42
CA SER A 105 12.25 7.40 -29.17
C SER A 105 13.55 8.04 -29.69
N LEU A 106 13.42 8.73 -30.83
CA LEU A 106 14.37 9.73 -31.31
C LEU A 106 13.77 11.11 -31.04
N HIS A 107 14.49 11.97 -30.33
CA HIS A 107 14.10 13.37 -30.14
C HIS A 107 15.08 14.29 -30.86
N GLN A 108 14.52 15.21 -31.64
CA GLN A 108 15.27 16.29 -32.29
C GLN A 108 15.33 17.47 -31.31
N SER A 109 16.52 17.97 -31.01
CA SER A 109 16.67 19.14 -30.12
C SER A 109 15.99 20.37 -30.77
N LYS A 110 15.54 21.32 -29.94
CA LYS A 110 14.87 22.56 -30.41
C LYS A 110 15.75 23.42 -31.33
N ASP A 111 17.05 23.12 -31.40
CA ASP A 111 18.05 23.95 -32.04
C ASP A 111 18.64 23.28 -33.30
N ASP A 112 18.02 22.18 -33.78
CA ASP A 112 18.46 21.35 -34.92
C ASP A 112 19.89 20.77 -34.80
N SER A 113 20.48 20.78 -33.60
CA SER A 113 21.89 20.44 -33.37
C SER A 113 22.17 18.95 -33.09
N GLY A 114 21.16 18.08 -33.19
CA GLY A 114 21.38 16.64 -33.10
C GLY A 114 20.16 15.83 -32.67
N SER A 115 20.27 14.52 -32.84
CA SER A 115 19.29 13.54 -32.37
C SER A 115 19.79 12.85 -31.10
N VAL A 116 18.92 12.71 -30.09
CA VAL A 116 19.21 11.91 -28.89
C VAL A 116 18.57 10.54 -29.03
N VAL A 117 19.37 9.49 -28.81
CA VAL A 117 18.91 8.10 -28.75
C VAL A 117 18.93 7.66 -27.29
N CYS A 118 17.76 7.30 -26.76
CA CYS A 118 17.61 6.73 -25.42
C CYS A 118 17.51 5.21 -25.53
N SER A 119 18.40 4.49 -24.85
CA SER A 119 18.32 3.03 -24.72
C SER A 119 17.93 2.67 -23.30
N ILE A 120 16.88 1.85 -23.15
CA ILE A 120 16.44 1.30 -21.87
C ILE A 120 17.16 -0.03 -21.65
N VAL A 121 17.87 -0.16 -20.52
CA VAL A 121 18.42 -1.43 -20.06
C VAL A 121 17.65 -1.85 -18.81
N ASP A 122 16.87 -2.92 -18.94
CA ASP A 122 16.14 -3.52 -17.83
C ASP A 122 17.07 -4.47 -17.05
N ASN A 123 17.17 -4.25 -15.73
CA ASN A 123 17.89 -5.14 -14.82
C ASN A 123 16.90 -5.77 -13.84
N TYR A 124 16.49 -7.00 -14.15
CA TYR A 124 15.51 -7.78 -13.38
C TYR A 124 15.87 -7.97 -11.89
N GLN A 125 17.14 -7.83 -11.50
CA GLN A 125 17.56 -8.08 -10.12
C GLN A 125 17.51 -6.85 -9.22
N SER A 126 17.53 -5.63 -9.76
CA SER A 126 17.70 -4.41 -8.96
C SER A 126 16.51 -3.45 -8.96
N GLN A 127 15.39 -3.80 -9.61
CA GLN A 127 14.22 -2.91 -9.77
C GLN A 127 14.56 -1.51 -10.32
N SER A 128 15.73 -1.37 -10.97
CA SER A 128 16.24 -0.09 -11.45
C SER A 128 16.37 -0.16 -12.96
N ILE A 129 15.67 0.74 -13.66
CA ILE A 129 15.83 0.93 -15.10
C ILE A 129 16.97 1.91 -15.33
N LEU A 130 17.97 1.51 -16.12
CA LEU A 130 19.09 2.37 -16.51
C LEU A 130 18.81 2.90 -17.92
N VAL A 131 18.63 4.22 -18.03
CA VAL A 131 18.42 4.90 -19.31
C VAL A 131 19.73 5.57 -19.70
N ASN A 132 20.35 5.11 -20.79
CA ASN A 132 21.52 5.75 -21.37
C ASN A 132 21.10 6.60 -22.55
N CYS A 133 21.41 7.89 -22.49
CA CYS A 133 21.16 8.84 -23.57
C CYS A 133 22.47 9.17 -24.28
N PHE A 134 22.52 9.02 -25.60
CA PHE A 134 23.67 9.43 -26.41
C PHE A 134 23.25 10.46 -27.46
N SER A 135 24.09 11.48 -27.64
CA SER A 135 24.00 12.45 -28.73
C SER A 135 24.58 11.84 -30.00
N VAL A 136 23.84 11.91 -31.10
CA VAL A 136 24.36 11.60 -32.44
C VAL A 136 24.52 12.93 -33.19
N GLY A 137 25.77 13.38 -33.34
CA GLY A 137 26.13 14.46 -34.28
C GLY A 137 26.64 15.79 -33.71
N GLY A 138 27.04 15.90 -32.44
CA GLY A 138 27.63 17.13 -31.90
C GLY A 138 28.41 16.93 -30.60
N ALA A 139 29.36 17.84 -30.32
CA ALA A 139 30.18 17.83 -29.11
C ALA A 139 29.30 17.81 -27.84
N VAL A 140 29.60 16.87 -26.94
CA VAL A 140 28.80 16.57 -25.75
C VAL A 140 28.98 17.68 -24.70
N GLY A 141 28.13 18.71 -24.74
CA GLY A 141 27.81 19.48 -23.56
C GLY A 141 26.97 18.62 -22.61
N GLN A 142 27.28 18.61 -21.31
CA GLN A 142 26.54 17.86 -20.29
C GLN A 142 25.04 18.18 -20.34
N LEU A 143 24.26 17.33 -21.02
CA LEU A 143 22.81 17.30 -20.89
C LEU A 143 22.48 16.56 -19.61
N GLY A 144 21.89 17.29 -18.65
CA GLY A 144 21.54 16.79 -17.32
C GLY A 144 20.70 15.51 -17.38
N THR A 145 21.07 14.54 -16.55
CA THR A 145 20.51 13.18 -16.43
C THR A 145 19.07 13.09 -15.90
N ASN A 146 18.29 14.18 -15.92
CA ASN A 146 17.07 14.30 -15.11
C ASN A 146 15.75 13.99 -15.86
N PHE A 147 15.79 13.57 -17.14
CA PHE A 147 14.58 13.63 -17.98
C PHE A 147 13.78 12.32 -18.15
N CYS A 148 14.28 11.15 -17.73
CA CYS A 148 13.58 9.87 -17.99
C CYS A 148 13.34 8.98 -16.76
N THR A 149 13.40 9.51 -15.54
CA THR A 149 13.12 8.72 -14.32
C THR A 149 11.65 8.73 -13.88
N THR A 150 10.76 9.39 -14.61
CA THR A 150 9.47 9.86 -14.06
C THR A 150 8.27 8.93 -14.31
N VAL A 151 8.37 7.85 -15.09
CA VAL A 151 7.18 7.05 -15.46
C VAL A 151 6.93 5.84 -14.54
N TYR A 152 7.91 5.39 -13.76
CA TYR A 152 7.75 4.26 -12.81
C TYR A 152 7.85 4.67 -11.33
N LYS A 153 7.85 5.98 -11.04
CA LYS A 153 8.26 6.53 -9.73
C LYS A 153 7.13 6.82 -8.72
N GLU A 154 5.88 6.50 -9.02
CA GLU A 154 4.76 6.76 -8.09
C GLU A 154 4.33 5.53 -7.27
N ASN A 155 5.16 4.49 -7.21
CA ASN A 155 4.95 3.43 -6.24
C ASN A 155 5.45 3.92 -4.89
N GLY A 156 4.55 4.47 -4.07
CA GLY A 156 4.84 4.76 -2.68
C GLY A 156 5.48 3.54 -1.99
N GLU A 157 6.48 3.80 -1.15
CA GLU A 157 7.17 2.74 -0.42
C GLU A 157 6.28 2.31 0.75
N TYR A 158 5.86 1.05 0.76
CA TYR A 158 5.18 0.46 1.91
C TYR A 158 6.15 0.40 3.10
N GLU A 159 5.77 0.99 4.23
CA GLU A 159 6.65 1.13 5.40
C GLU A 159 6.59 -0.07 6.34
N THR A 160 6.80 -1.27 5.80
CA THR A 160 7.02 -2.46 6.65
C THR A 160 8.50 -2.64 6.94
N GLN A 161 8.81 -3.04 8.17
CA GLN A 161 10.18 -3.32 8.57
C GLN A 161 10.49 -4.78 8.24
N THR A 162 11.34 -5.02 7.26
CA THR A 162 11.88 -6.35 6.95
C THR A 162 13.13 -6.61 7.79
N THR A 163 13.33 -7.84 8.23
CA THR A 163 14.55 -8.21 8.98
C THR A 163 15.18 -9.44 8.37
N SER A 164 16.48 -9.38 8.10
CA SER A 164 17.28 -10.53 7.69
C SER A 164 17.65 -11.44 8.87
N GLY A 165 17.44 -11.02 10.13
CA GLY A 165 17.90 -11.73 11.30
C GLY A 165 16.99 -11.61 12.54
N LYS A 166 17.61 -11.43 13.71
CA LYS A 166 16.95 -11.50 15.03
C LYS A 166 16.45 -10.10 15.45
N GLU A 167 15.70 -10.04 16.55
CA GLU A 167 15.17 -8.79 17.13
C GLU A 167 16.24 -7.71 17.39
N ALA A 168 17.51 -8.09 17.61
CA ALA A 168 18.62 -7.15 17.75
C ALA A 168 18.86 -6.28 16.50
N ASP A 169 18.51 -6.80 15.31
CA ASP A 169 18.64 -6.05 14.06
C ASP A 169 17.67 -4.86 14.00
N LEU A 170 16.52 -4.93 14.68
CA LEU A 170 15.53 -3.85 14.73
C LEU A 170 16.10 -2.57 15.35
N HIS A 171 16.92 -2.70 16.40
CA HIS A 171 17.56 -1.55 17.04
C HIS A 171 18.64 -0.91 16.14
N ARG A 172 19.34 -1.71 15.32
CA ARG A 172 20.27 -1.18 14.32
C ARG A 172 19.52 -0.41 13.24
N ASP A 173 18.39 -0.94 12.79
CA ASP A 173 17.55 -0.29 11.78
C ASP A 173 16.95 1.02 12.32
N LEU A 174 16.57 1.05 13.61
CA LEU A 174 16.19 2.26 14.32
C LEU A 174 17.35 3.29 14.31
N HIS A 175 18.56 2.91 14.76
CA HIS A 175 19.69 3.86 14.80
C HIS A 175 20.13 4.36 13.42
N SER A 176 19.94 3.57 12.37
CA SER A 176 20.35 3.90 11.00
C SER A 176 19.23 4.49 10.14
N CYS A 177 18.06 4.78 10.73
CA CYS A 177 16.92 5.32 10.02
C CYS A 177 17.22 6.69 9.40
N ARG A 178 17.06 6.79 8.07
CA ARG A 178 17.26 8.03 7.32
C ARG A 178 16.02 8.91 7.27
N LYS A 179 14.83 8.31 7.39
CA LYS A 179 13.55 9.03 7.25
C LYS A 179 13.28 9.97 8.42
N ASN A 180 13.57 9.52 9.64
CA ASN A 180 13.46 10.35 10.85
C ASN A 180 14.74 10.22 11.68
N PRO A 181 15.82 10.90 11.31
CA PRO A 181 17.10 10.79 12.00
C PRO A 181 16.97 11.10 13.49
N GLY A 182 17.38 10.16 14.33
CA GLY A 182 17.31 10.27 15.79
C GLY A 182 15.90 10.21 16.40
N HIS A 183 14.86 10.03 15.58
CA HIS A 183 13.47 9.84 16.01
C HIS A 183 12.97 10.88 17.01
N THR A 184 13.42 12.13 16.91
CA THR A 184 13.12 13.19 17.89
C THR A 184 11.64 13.58 17.98
N LYS A 185 10.86 13.25 16.95
CA LYS A 185 9.40 13.45 16.88
C LYS A 185 8.59 12.24 17.34
N PHE A 186 9.24 11.17 17.78
CA PHE A 186 8.61 10.01 18.39
C PHE A 186 8.74 10.10 19.90
N ILE A 187 7.60 10.01 20.58
CA ILE A 187 7.51 10.08 22.03
C ILE A 187 7.23 8.66 22.54
N PRO A 188 8.14 8.07 23.34
CA PRO A 188 7.88 6.78 23.94
C PRO A 188 6.60 6.82 24.79
N VAL A 189 5.71 5.84 24.61
CA VAL A 189 4.37 5.85 25.24
C VAL A 189 4.42 5.98 26.76
N GLU A 190 5.45 5.39 27.39
CA GLU A 190 5.70 5.46 28.82
C GLU A 190 6.14 6.84 29.30
N LYS A 191 6.72 7.66 28.40
CA LYS A 191 7.15 9.04 28.67
C LYS A 191 6.13 10.07 28.22
N PHE A 192 5.16 9.68 27.40
CA PHE A 192 4.13 10.59 26.90
C PHE A 192 3.28 11.15 28.05
N THR A 193 3.23 12.47 28.12
CA THR A 193 2.50 13.30 29.10
C THR A 193 1.57 14.29 28.39
N GLN A 194 0.70 14.96 29.14
CA GLN A 194 -0.21 15.97 28.58
C GLN A 194 0.54 17.18 28.01
N GLN A 195 1.72 17.51 28.55
CA GLN A 195 2.53 18.63 28.10
C GLN A 195 3.12 18.42 26.70
N ASP A 196 3.22 17.16 26.26
CA ASP A 196 3.70 16.81 24.92
C ASP A 196 2.68 17.11 23.82
N LEU A 197 1.41 17.34 24.18
CA LEU A 197 0.38 17.70 23.23
C LEU A 197 0.57 19.14 22.73
N PRO A 198 0.03 19.51 21.56
CA PRO A 198 -0.09 20.91 21.18
C PRO A 198 -0.98 21.66 22.19
N GLU A 199 -0.67 22.93 22.48
CA GLU A 199 -1.33 23.74 23.54
C GLU A 199 -2.87 23.70 23.48
N HIS A 200 -3.44 23.83 22.29
CA HIS A 200 -4.90 23.81 22.07
C HIS A 200 -5.55 22.43 22.31
N TYR A 201 -4.74 21.38 22.44
CA TYR A 201 -5.11 20.01 22.78
C TYR A 201 -4.62 19.58 24.17
N HIS A 202 -4.16 20.48 25.04
CA HIS A 202 -3.83 20.21 26.46
C HIS A 202 -5.06 19.88 27.32
N LYS A 203 -6.03 19.15 26.78
CA LYS A 203 -7.23 18.70 27.49
C LYS A 203 -7.11 17.21 27.79
N ASP A 204 -7.64 16.83 28.95
CA ASP A 204 -7.55 15.46 29.46
C ASP A 204 -8.14 14.44 28.48
N ASP A 205 -9.15 14.82 27.69
CA ASP A 205 -9.83 13.93 26.77
C ASP A 205 -8.95 13.42 25.60
N ILE A 206 -8.08 14.26 25.05
CA ILE A 206 -7.14 13.85 23.98
C ILE A 206 -6.02 12.99 24.56
N PHE A 207 -5.47 13.38 25.71
CA PHE A 207 -4.44 12.61 26.40
C PHE A 207 -4.95 11.20 26.74
N GLU A 208 -6.14 11.10 27.36
CA GLU A 208 -6.81 9.85 27.65
C GLU A 208 -7.08 9.02 26.39
N LEU A 209 -7.51 9.67 25.30
CA LEU A 209 -7.73 8.98 24.03
C LEU A 209 -6.43 8.35 23.53
N ILE A 210 -5.33 9.09 23.47
CA ILE A 210 -4.04 8.58 22.98
C ILE A 210 -3.54 7.44 23.85
N LYS A 211 -3.66 7.53 25.18
CA LYS A 211 -3.29 6.44 26.10
C LYS A 211 -4.16 5.20 25.86
N SER A 212 -5.47 5.38 25.70
CA SER A 212 -6.38 4.25 25.41
C SER A 212 -6.12 3.61 24.05
N VAL A 213 -5.70 4.39 23.04
CA VAL A 213 -5.22 3.85 21.76
C VAL A 213 -3.93 3.07 21.97
N ALA A 214 -2.99 3.60 22.75
CA ALA A 214 -1.74 2.92 23.03
C ALA A 214 -1.97 1.58 23.71
N ASP A 215 -2.88 1.48 24.67
CA ASP A 215 -3.24 0.20 25.33
C ASP A 215 -3.74 -0.87 24.36
N LEU A 216 -4.37 -0.45 23.25
CA LEU A 216 -4.93 -1.33 22.22
C LEU A 216 -4.02 -1.52 21.00
N THR A 217 -2.93 -0.76 20.89
CA THR A 217 -1.94 -0.91 19.81
C THR A 217 -1.07 -2.14 20.06
N VAL A 218 -0.89 -2.95 19.00
CA VAL A 218 -0.18 -4.22 19.05
C VAL A 218 0.95 -4.25 18.02
N ARG A 219 2.04 -4.93 18.36
CA ARG A 219 3.11 -5.23 17.40
C ARG A 219 2.79 -6.53 16.69
N ILE A 220 2.88 -6.51 15.37
CA ILE A 220 2.68 -7.67 14.51
C ILE A 220 4.05 -8.14 14.02
N SER A 221 4.30 -9.45 14.09
CA SER A 221 5.46 -10.08 13.47
C SER A 221 5.00 -11.19 12.55
N VAL A 222 5.47 -11.21 11.30
CA VAL A 222 5.07 -12.19 10.28
C VAL A 222 6.32 -12.88 9.75
N SER A 223 6.35 -14.20 9.69
CA SER A 223 7.55 -14.96 9.28
C SER A 223 7.51 -15.52 7.85
N LEU A 224 6.36 -15.48 7.20
CA LEU A 224 6.14 -16.05 5.86
C LEU A 224 5.51 -15.01 4.94
N VAL A 225 5.83 -15.07 3.65
CA VAL A 225 5.09 -14.37 2.60
C VAL A 225 4.19 -15.39 1.91
N SER A 226 2.88 -15.12 1.87
CA SER A 226 1.93 -16.05 1.29
C SER A 226 2.28 -16.35 -0.18
N PRO A 227 2.18 -17.61 -0.63
CA PRO A 227 2.24 -17.94 -2.06
C PRO A 227 1.06 -17.36 -2.86
N ASN A 228 0.01 -16.88 -2.20
CA ASN A 228 -1.19 -16.35 -2.83
C ASN A 228 -1.17 -14.84 -3.05
N ARG A 229 -0.10 -14.12 -2.63
CA ARG A 229 0.00 -12.68 -2.90
C ARG A 229 -0.14 -12.41 -4.41
N PRO A 230 -1.03 -11.51 -4.85
CA PRO A 230 -1.19 -11.23 -6.27
C PRO A 230 0.09 -10.64 -6.84
N GLU A 231 0.28 -10.75 -8.15
CA GLU A 231 1.43 -10.12 -8.80
C GLU A 231 1.30 -8.59 -8.82
N PHE A 232 0.09 -8.08 -9.04
CA PHE A 232 -0.20 -6.66 -9.15
C PHE A 232 -1.25 -6.23 -8.13
N LEU A 233 -1.25 -4.94 -7.77
CA LEU A 233 -2.41 -4.32 -7.10
C LEU A 233 -3.64 -4.45 -8.02
N PRO A 234 -4.84 -4.68 -7.45
CA PRO A 234 -6.04 -4.88 -8.25
C PRO A 234 -6.26 -3.72 -9.24
N ASN A 235 -6.61 -4.06 -10.48
CA ASN A 235 -6.88 -3.09 -11.55
C ASN A 235 -5.71 -2.17 -11.92
N THR A 236 -4.47 -2.56 -11.61
CA THR A 236 -3.26 -1.80 -11.99
C THR A 236 -2.18 -2.73 -12.57
N SER A 237 -1.11 -2.14 -13.11
CA SER A 237 0.14 -2.84 -13.44
C SER A 237 1.22 -2.67 -12.35
N ILE A 238 0.85 -2.10 -11.19
CA ILE A 238 1.78 -1.84 -10.09
C ILE A 238 2.00 -3.14 -9.32
N PRO A 239 3.24 -3.62 -9.14
CA PRO A 239 3.48 -4.87 -8.44
C PRO A 239 3.03 -4.83 -6.98
N TYR A 240 2.40 -5.90 -6.50
CA TYR A 240 1.94 -5.99 -5.12
C TYR A 240 3.12 -6.14 -4.14
N PHE A 241 2.99 -5.62 -2.93
CA PHE A 241 4.06 -5.68 -1.95
C PHE A 241 4.53 -7.12 -1.68
N LEU A 242 5.84 -7.37 -1.81
CA LEU A 242 6.50 -8.67 -1.64
C LEU A 242 6.02 -9.81 -2.54
N TYR A 243 5.31 -9.55 -3.65
CA TYR A 243 4.86 -10.61 -4.56
C TYR A 243 6.02 -11.51 -5.06
N HIS A 244 7.20 -10.93 -5.31
CA HIS A 244 8.39 -11.65 -5.77
C HIS A 244 9.03 -12.53 -4.68
N LYS A 245 8.51 -12.48 -3.44
CA LYS A 245 8.93 -13.32 -2.30
C LYS A 245 7.89 -14.37 -1.89
N ARG A 246 6.82 -14.56 -2.69
CA ARG A 246 5.79 -15.58 -2.48
C ARG A 246 6.37 -16.93 -2.04
N GLY A 247 5.81 -17.49 -0.97
CA GLY A 247 6.20 -18.79 -0.41
C GLY A 247 7.52 -18.81 0.36
N LEU A 248 8.25 -17.70 0.41
CA LEU A 248 9.54 -17.62 1.13
C LEU A 248 9.34 -17.20 2.59
N LYS A 249 10.20 -17.72 3.46
CA LYS A 249 10.36 -17.20 4.81
C LYS A 249 10.99 -15.82 4.73
N HIS A 250 10.27 -14.81 5.20
CA HIS A 250 10.72 -13.43 5.18
C HIS A 250 10.12 -12.71 6.38
N ALA A 251 10.94 -12.59 7.42
CA ALA A 251 10.52 -11.97 8.67
C ALA A 251 10.30 -10.47 8.46
N ARG A 252 9.13 -10.00 8.88
CA ARG A 252 8.79 -8.58 8.89
C ARG A 252 7.96 -8.22 10.10
N THR A 253 7.91 -6.94 10.41
CA THR A 253 7.06 -6.40 11.46
C THR A 253 6.18 -5.26 10.95
N GLY A 254 5.04 -5.11 11.61
CA GLY A 254 4.09 -4.03 11.41
C GLY A 254 3.38 -3.71 12.71
N THR A 255 2.39 -2.82 12.62
CA THR A 255 1.55 -2.40 13.73
C THR A 255 0.10 -2.81 13.44
N GLY A 256 -0.67 -3.10 14.49
CA GLY A 256 -2.12 -3.20 14.41
C GLY A 256 -2.78 -2.52 15.61
N LYS A 257 -4.11 -2.49 15.62
CA LYS A 257 -4.91 -2.03 16.76
C LYS A 257 -6.02 -3.02 17.05
N VAL A 258 -6.20 -3.40 18.31
CA VAL A 258 -7.40 -4.11 18.75
C VAL A 258 -8.62 -3.24 18.44
N SER A 259 -9.53 -3.77 17.62
CA SER A 259 -10.71 -3.08 17.09
C SER A 259 -12.02 -3.56 17.73
N ALA A 260 -12.02 -4.75 18.31
CA ALA A 260 -13.13 -5.25 19.13
C ALA A 260 -12.64 -6.32 20.10
N VAL A 261 -13.31 -6.44 21.25
CA VAL A 261 -13.13 -7.55 22.19
C VAL A 261 -14.51 -8.06 22.59
N THR A 262 -14.80 -9.31 22.27
CA THR A 262 -16.10 -9.94 22.57
C THR A 262 -15.88 -11.13 23.48
N ARG A 263 -16.47 -11.07 24.66
CA ARG A 263 -16.51 -12.21 25.58
C ARG A 263 -17.67 -13.13 25.20
N PHE A 264 -17.43 -14.44 25.30
CA PHE A 264 -18.39 -15.50 25.11
C PHE A 264 -18.45 -16.40 26.34
N THR A 265 -19.65 -16.86 26.69
CA THR A 265 -19.91 -17.90 27.68
C THR A 265 -20.88 -18.90 27.08
N ASP A 266 -20.49 -20.17 27.01
CA ASP A 266 -21.31 -21.26 26.43
C ASP A 266 -21.80 -20.95 24.99
N GLY A 267 -20.98 -20.24 24.21
CA GLY A 267 -21.32 -19.84 22.83
C GLY A 267 -22.19 -18.60 22.69
N VAL A 268 -22.54 -17.95 23.79
CA VAL A 268 -23.32 -16.71 23.78
C VAL A 268 -22.43 -15.54 24.16
N SER A 269 -22.41 -14.50 23.33
CA SER A 269 -21.67 -13.27 23.62
C SER A 269 -22.32 -12.45 24.74
N ASP A 270 -21.57 -11.53 25.35
CA ASP A 270 -22.12 -10.56 26.31
C ASP A 270 -23.26 -9.69 25.72
N PHE A 271 -23.39 -9.64 24.39
CA PHE A 271 -24.47 -8.96 23.67
C PHE A 271 -25.67 -9.87 23.38
N LYS A 272 -25.70 -11.10 23.92
CA LYS A 272 -26.73 -12.12 23.71
C LYS A 272 -26.86 -12.60 22.26
N HIS A 273 -25.80 -12.45 21.47
CA HIS A 273 -25.70 -13.08 20.15
C HIS A 273 -24.98 -14.42 20.27
N GLU A 274 -25.56 -15.45 19.63
CA GLU A 274 -24.91 -16.75 19.45
C GLU A 274 -23.64 -16.59 18.60
N HIS A 275 -22.62 -17.39 18.91
CA HIS A 275 -21.41 -17.43 18.12
C HIS A 275 -21.74 -17.98 16.72
N TRP A 276 -21.37 -17.25 15.68
CA TRP A 276 -21.70 -17.55 14.26
C TRP A 276 -21.22 -18.92 13.71
N LYS A 277 -20.40 -19.67 14.47
CA LYS A 277 -19.94 -21.05 14.17
C LYS A 277 -20.49 -22.10 15.15
N ASP A 278 -21.46 -21.72 15.98
CA ASP A 278 -22.05 -22.57 17.01
C ASP A 278 -21.02 -23.16 17.99
N TYR A 279 -19.91 -22.43 18.22
CA TYR A 279 -18.92 -22.82 19.21
C TYR A 279 -19.49 -22.62 20.60
N THR A 280 -19.50 -23.66 21.41
CA THR A 280 -19.89 -23.62 22.83
C THR A 280 -18.70 -23.55 23.77
N THR A 281 -17.49 -23.76 23.25
CA THR A 281 -16.23 -23.70 24.01
C THR A 281 -15.14 -22.97 23.23
N CYS A 282 -14.08 -22.57 23.94
CA CYS A 282 -12.97 -21.83 23.38
C CYS A 282 -12.24 -22.64 22.30
N TRP A 283 -12.04 -22.02 21.14
CA TRP A 283 -11.37 -22.63 20.00
C TRP A 283 -9.87 -22.26 19.90
N CYS A 284 -9.28 -21.71 20.97
CA CYS A 284 -7.83 -21.46 21.02
C CYS A 284 -7.04 -22.77 20.93
N LYS A 285 -5.75 -22.71 20.57
CA LYS A 285 -4.91 -23.91 20.42
C LYS A 285 -4.85 -24.76 21.70
N LYS A 286 -4.79 -24.13 22.87
CA LYS A 286 -4.78 -24.80 24.18
C LYS A 286 -6.08 -25.59 24.41
N CYS A 287 -7.23 -24.95 24.21
CA CYS A 287 -8.52 -25.60 24.47
C CYS A 287 -8.89 -26.66 23.42
N ARG A 288 -8.49 -26.49 22.15
CA ARG A 288 -8.66 -27.52 21.12
C ARG A 288 -7.95 -28.85 21.43
N CYS A 289 -6.90 -28.81 22.24
CA CYS A 289 -6.13 -29.98 22.65
C CYS A 289 -6.42 -30.40 24.10
N SER A 290 -7.41 -29.79 24.77
CA SER A 290 -7.77 -30.08 26.16
C SER A 290 -9.03 -30.94 26.20
N ASP A 291 -9.08 -31.93 27.09
CA ASP A 291 -10.31 -32.67 27.42
C ASP A 291 -11.32 -31.80 28.20
N THR A 292 -10.85 -30.67 28.74
CA THR A 292 -11.62 -29.66 29.47
C THR A 292 -11.45 -28.30 28.81
N PRO A 293 -12.02 -28.09 27.60
CA PRO A 293 -11.97 -26.79 26.95
C PRO A 293 -12.76 -25.75 27.78
N SER A 294 -12.26 -24.52 27.85
CA SER A 294 -12.95 -23.44 28.58
C SER A 294 -14.26 -23.10 27.88
N ASN A 295 -15.36 -22.99 28.62
CA ASN A 295 -16.62 -22.48 28.10
C ASN A 295 -16.70 -20.95 28.14
N VAL A 296 -15.71 -20.27 28.72
CA VAL A 296 -15.55 -18.80 28.69
C VAL A 296 -14.31 -18.45 27.86
N TRP A 297 -14.46 -17.52 26.91
CA TRP A 297 -13.34 -17.03 26.11
C TRP A 297 -13.59 -15.62 25.57
N TRP A 298 -12.53 -15.03 25.03
CA TRP A 298 -12.57 -13.73 24.38
C TRP A 298 -12.08 -13.87 22.95
N GLU A 299 -12.85 -13.32 22.02
CA GLU A 299 -12.42 -13.07 20.65
C GLU A 299 -11.94 -11.62 20.54
N ILE A 300 -10.77 -11.44 19.93
CA ILE A 300 -10.08 -10.16 19.82
C ILE A 300 -9.86 -9.89 18.34
N ASP A 301 -10.53 -8.87 17.82
CA ASP A 301 -10.34 -8.44 16.45
C ASP A 301 -9.21 -7.40 16.39
N VAL A 302 -8.33 -7.51 15.40
CA VAL A 302 -7.21 -6.59 15.20
C VAL A 302 -7.22 -6.09 13.77
N ASN A 303 -7.19 -4.76 13.60
CA ASN A 303 -7.05 -4.13 12.30
C ASN A 303 -5.58 -3.80 12.01
N THR A 304 -5.14 -4.05 10.78
CA THR A 304 -3.82 -3.72 10.25
C THR A 304 -3.92 -3.46 8.74
N ALA A 305 -2.80 -3.34 8.04
CA ALA A 305 -2.78 -3.17 6.59
C ALA A 305 -2.70 -4.52 5.85
N ALA A 306 -3.32 -4.62 4.67
CA ALA A 306 -3.33 -5.86 3.86
C ALA A 306 -1.93 -6.24 3.40
N HIS A 307 -1.09 -5.26 3.08
CA HIS A 307 0.30 -5.55 2.74
C HIS A 307 1.11 -6.08 3.93
N VAL A 308 0.69 -5.84 5.19
CA VAL A 308 1.30 -6.43 6.39
C VAL A 308 0.90 -7.90 6.54
N ILE A 309 -0.39 -8.21 6.60
CA ILE A 309 -0.95 -9.58 6.59
C ILE A 309 -2.02 -9.66 5.49
N PHE A 310 -1.70 -10.42 4.45
CA PHE A 310 -2.51 -10.51 3.24
C PHE A 310 -3.64 -11.53 3.35
N ASP A 311 -3.37 -12.71 3.93
CA ASP A 311 -4.32 -13.82 3.99
C ASP A 311 -4.14 -14.70 5.25
N ASP A 312 -4.88 -15.81 5.29
CA ASP A 312 -4.86 -16.79 6.37
C ASP A 312 -3.51 -17.53 6.49
N ILE A 313 -2.79 -17.74 5.39
CA ILE A 313 -1.44 -18.34 5.42
C ILE A 313 -0.49 -17.44 6.19
N GLU A 314 -0.50 -16.13 5.93
CA GLU A 314 0.32 -15.18 6.66
C GLU A 314 -0.14 -15.00 8.11
N ALA A 315 -1.45 -14.92 8.36
CA ALA A 315 -2.00 -14.81 9.70
C ALA A 315 -1.57 -16.00 10.58
N ASN A 316 -1.68 -17.23 10.07
CA ASN A 316 -1.26 -18.44 10.77
C ASN A 316 0.26 -18.53 11.03
N GLN A 317 1.05 -17.67 10.38
CA GLN A 317 2.50 -17.53 10.57
C GLN A 317 2.86 -16.18 11.21
N SER A 318 1.91 -15.60 11.95
CA SER A 318 2.06 -14.32 12.62
C SER A 318 1.97 -14.46 14.14
N LEU A 319 2.61 -13.51 14.83
CA LEU A 319 2.56 -13.34 16.28
C LEU A 319 2.15 -11.90 16.60
N LEU A 320 1.27 -11.74 17.58
CA LEU A 320 0.88 -10.44 18.12
C LEU A 320 1.51 -10.27 19.49
N ARG A 321 2.31 -9.21 19.67
CA ARG A 321 2.87 -8.82 20.97
C ARG A 321 2.07 -7.65 21.53
N LEU A 322 1.40 -7.89 22.66
CA LEU A 322 0.64 -6.90 23.40
C LEU A 322 1.55 -6.14 24.37
N PHE A 323 1.15 -4.91 24.72
CA PHE A 323 1.76 -4.11 25.80
C PHE A 323 3.28 -3.89 25.68
N TYR A 324 3.80 -3.81 24.45
CA TYR A 324 5.24 -3.62 24.20
C TYR A 324 5.66 -2.14 24.27
N ASP A 325 5.52 -1.55 25.47
CA ASP A 325 5.80 -0.14 25.74
C ASP A 325 7.29 0.15 25.86
N ARG A 326 8.07 -0.82 26.34
CA ARG A 326 9.52 -0.73 26.56
C ARG A 326 10.21 -2.03 26.18
N ALA A 327 11.53 -2.00 26.00
CA ALA A 327 12.33 -3.19 25.69
C ALA A 327 12.15 -4.32 26.72
N ASP A 328 11.99 -3.96 27.99
CA ASP A 328 11.80 -4.86 29.14
C ASP A 328 10.33 -5.20 29.43
N SER A 329 9.37 -4.71 28.63
CA SER A 329 7.95 -5.01 28.84
C SER A 329 7.69 -6.52 28.83
N PRO A 330 6.78 -7.01 29.70
CA PRO A 330 6.37 -8.40 29.73
C PRO A 330 5.99 -8.91 28.33
N LYS A 331 6.45 -10.12 28.01
CA LYS A 331 6.22 -10.71 26.70
C LYS A 331 4.86 -11.42 26.68
N ILE A 332 3.81 -10.64 26.46
CA ILE A 332 2.44 -11.15 26.29
C ILE A 332 2.20 -11.36 24.79
N ILE A 333 2.12 -12.63 24.36
CA ILE A 333 2.02 -13.03 22.95
C ILE A 333 0.69 -13.74 22.72
N ILE A 334 0.01 -13.37 21.63
CA ILE A 334 -1.06 -14.17 21.04
C ILE A 334 -0.53 -14.78 19.74
N ASP A 335 -0.48 -16.11 19.71
CA ASP A 335 0.03 -16.92 18.58
C ASP A 335 -1.08 -17.66 17.80
N SER A 336 -2.32 -17.61 18.29
CA SER A 336 -3.50 -18.14 17.63
C SER A 336 -4.17 -17.03 16.82
N VAL A 337 -3.48 -16.57 15.77
CA VAL A 337 -3.94 -15.48 14.89
C VAL A 337 -4.68 -16.07 13.70
N GLY A 338 -5.99 -15.89 13.68
CA GLY A 338 -6.85 -16.20 12.54
C GLY A 338 -7.03 -14.99 11.62
N PHE A 339 -7.46 -15.26 10.40
CA PHE A 339 -7.80 -14.25 9.39
C PHE A 339 -9.30 -14.12 9.26
N LEU A 340 -9.81 -12.88 9.20
CA LEU A 340 -11.22 -12.61 8.91
C LEU A 340 -11.40 -12.18 7.46
N GLU A 341 -10.75 -11.09 7.08
CA GLU A 341 -10.87 -10.48 5.76
C GLU A 341 -9.68 -9.57 5.47
N ALA A 342 -9.37 -9.39 4.19
CA ALA A 342 -8.50 -8.33 3.71
C ALA A 342 -9.11 -7.70 2.46
N ASP A 343 -8.88 -6.41 2.33
CA ASP A 343 -9.22 -5.62 1.17
C ASP A 343 -7.93 -5.02 0.64
N SER A 344 -7.38 -5.63 -0.41
CA SER A 344 -6.12 -5.22 -1.02
C SER A 344 -6.20 -3.89 -1.76
N GLU A 345 -7.39 -3.48 -2.20
CA GLU A 345 -7.60 -2.16 -2.83
C GLU A 345 -7.56 -1.06 -1.78
N ARG A 346 -8.16 -1.31 -0.62
CA ARG A 346 -8.14 -0.39 0.52
C ARG A 346 -6.90 -0.51 1.40
N ASP A 347 -6.09 -1.53 1.16
CA ASP A 347 -4.93 -1.90 1.98
C ASP A 347 -5.27 -2.10 3.46
N THR A 348 -6.39 -2.78 3.74
CA THR A 348 -6.83 -3.09 5.10
C THR A 348 -6.94 -4.59 5.32
N SER A 349 -6.62 -5.03 6.53
CA SER A 349 -6.71 -6.44 6.94
C SER A 349 -7.22 -6.54 8.36
N ARG A 350 -8.11 -7.50 8.59
CA ARG A 350 -8.72 -7.78 9.88
C ARG A 350 -8.40 -9.20 10.30
N LEU A 351 -7.82 -9.30 11.48
CA LEU A 351 -7.42 -10.54 12.11
C LEU A 351 -8.40 -10.85 13.23
N LYS A 352 -8.59 -12.14 13.51
CA LYS A 352 -9.33 -12.61 14.68
C LYS A 352 -8.44 -13.50 15.52
N CYS A 353 -8.32 -13.14 16.78
CA CYS A 353 -7.54 -13.86 17.76
C CYS A 353 -8.45 -14.38 18.87
N VAL A 354 -7.98 -15.38 19.61
CA VAL A 354 -8.77 -15.99 20.68
C VAL A 354 -7.90 -16.26 21.90
N THR A 355 -8.45 -16.00 23.08
CA THR A 355 -7.83 -16.37 24.37
C THR A 355 -8.86 -16.92 25.33
N CYS A 356 -8.46 -17.92 26.12
CA CYS A 356 -9.20 -18.42 27.29
C CYS A 356 -8.56 -17.97 28.62
N ASP A 357 -7.55 -17.12 28.56
CA ASP A 357 -6.96 -16.47 29.74
C ASP A 357 -7.89 -15.32 30.17
N SER A 358 -8.55 -15.49 31.31
CA SER A 358 -9.54 -14.53 31.81
C SER A 358 -8.92 -13.20 32.20
N ASP A 359 -7.71 -13.20 32.76
CA ASP A 359 -7.06 -11.97 33.20
C ASP A 359 -6.69 -11.11 32.00
N LEU A 360 -6.14 -11.74 30.95
CA LEU A 360 -5.84 -11.04 29.69
C LEU A 360 -7.12 -10.59 28.99
N GLY A 361 -8.12 -11.48 28.88
CA GLY A 361 -9.38 -11.21 28.19
C GLY A 361 -10.17 -10.07 28.81
N ASP A 362 -10.36 -10.10 30.13
CA ASP A 362 -11.08 -9.05 30.86
C ASP A 362 -10.31 -7.72 30.86
N ARG A 363 -8.97 -7.76 30.90
CA ARG A 363 -8.14 -6.55 30.78
C ARG A 363 -8.35 -5.88 29.42
N LEU A 364 -8.25 -6.63 28.33
CA LEU A 364 -8.47 -6.10 26.97
C LEU A 364 -9.90 -5.61 26.78
N TYR A 365 -10.88 -6.34 27.31
CA TYR A 365 -12.29 -5.95 27.25
C TYR A 365 -12.51 -4.60 27.94
N LYS A 366 -12.00 -4.42 29.16
CA LYS A 366 -12.08 -3.14 29.90
C LYS A 366 -11.39 -2.00 29.15
N MET A 367 -10.18 -2.24 28.62
CA MET A 367 -9.45 -1.25 27.82
C MET A 367 -10.24 -0.82 26.58
N TYR A 368 -10.83 -1.78 25.85
CA TYR A 368 -11.64 -1.51 24.67
C TYR A 368 -12.91 -0.69 25.00
N ARG A 369 -13.63 -1.05 26.08
CA ARG A 369 -14.81 -0.29 26.52
C ARG A 369 -14.45 1.14 26.94
N SER A 370 -13.31 1.32 27.61
CA SER A 370 -12.79 2.64 27.96
C SER A 370 -12.46 3.47 26.72
N PHE A 371 -11.74 2.88 25.76
CA PHE A 371 -11.43 3.51 24.48
C PHE A 371 -12.70 3.95 23.75
N ASP A 372 -13.69 3.07 23.60
CA ASP A 372 -14.94 3.38 22.90
C ASP A 372 -15.63 4.60 23.53
N HIS A 373 -15.77 4.61 24.86
CA HIS A 373 -16.36 5.74 25.59
C HIS A 373 -15.60 7.06 25.37
N ILE A 374 -14.28 7.05 25.53
CA ILE A 374 -13.43 8.25 25.36
C ILE A 374 -13.46 8.73 23.91
N PHE A 375 -13.37 7.81 22.96
CA PHE A 375 -13.40 8.09 21.53
C PHE A 375 -14.68 8.85 21.14
N TRP A 376 -15.85 8.39 21.58
CA TRP A 376 -17.12 9.08 21.27
C TRP A 376 -17.18 10.49 21.85
N ARG A 377 -16.69 10.66 23.09
CA ARG A 377 -16.63 11.98 23.74
C ARG A 377 -15.74 12.96 22.98
N VAL A 378 -14.53 12.52 22.60
CA VAL A 378 -13.60 13.32 21.80
C VAL A 378 -14.20 13.62 20.43
N ARG A 379 -14.76 12.61 19.74
CA ARG A 379 -15.39 12.80 18.42
C ARG A 379 -16.41 13.94 18.47
N ILE A 380 -17.37 13.88 19.39
CA ILE A 380 -18.43 14.90 19.51
C ILE A 380 -17.83 16.28 19.77
N ARG A 381 -16.87 16.38 20.69
CA ARG A 381 -16.28 17.66 21.10
C ARG A 381 -15.50 18.35 19.99
N TYR A 382 -14.75 17.60 19.19
CA TYR A 382 -13.86 18.15 18.17
C TYR A 382 -14.45 18.08 16.76
N HIS A 383 -15.68 17.59 16.61
CA HIS A 383 -16.33 17.41 15.31
C HIS A 383 -16.36 18.69 14.46
N SER A 384 -16.75 19.83 15.04
CA SER A 384 -16.91 21.09 14.30
C SER A 384 -15.60 21.72 13.83
N ILE A 385 -14.46 21.31 14.39
CA ILE A 385 -13.13 21.88 14.07
C ILE A 385 -12.19 20.88 13.38
N ARG A 386 -12.68 19.68 13.04
CA ARG A 386 -11.86 18.58 12.51
C ARG A 386 -11.16 18.90 11.19
N ASP A 387 -11.83 19.67 10.32
CA ASP A 387 -11.29 20.12 9.03
C ASP A 387 -10.40 21.36 9.11
N VAL A 388 -10.55 22.13 10.19
CA VAL A 388 -9.79 23.36 10.44
C VAL A 388 -8.45 23.00 11.07
N ASN A 389 -8.46 22.23 12.16
CA ASN A 389 -7.22 21.94 12.90
C ASN A 389 -6.43 20.77 12.29
N ARG A 390 -7.13 19.84 11.63
CA ARG A 390 -6.58 18.65 10.96
C ARG A 390 -5.66 17.78 11.80
N PHE A 391 -5.73 17.94 13.12
CA PHE A 391 -4.83 17.28 14.06
C PHE A 391 -5.00 15.77 14.00
N MET A 392 -3.87 15.10 13.99
CA MET A 392 -3.83 13.67 14.01
C MET A 392 -2.64 13.15 14.82
N PHE A 393 -2.77 11.89 15.22
CA PHE A 393 -1.72 11.18 15.91
C PHE A 393 -1.68 9.73 15.44
N ILE A 394 -0.52 9.10 15.62
CA ILE A 394 -0.29 7.69 15.36
C ILE A 394 0.38 7.09 16.59
N VAL A 395 -0.13 5.94 17.04
CA VAL A 395 0.56 5.10 18.03
C VAL A 395 1.01 3.82 17.35
N SER A 396 2.32 3.58 17.30
CA SER A 396 2.88 2.49 16.49
C SER A 396 4.15 1.88 17.07
N HIS A 397 4.65 0.84 16.39
CA HIS A 397 5.93 0.20 16.64
C HIS A 397 6.93 0.51 15.52
N PRO A 398 7.50 1.73 15.47
CA PRO A 398 8.49 2.07 14.46
C PRO A 398 9.67 1.10 14.56
N HIS A 399 10.09 0.57 13.42
CA HIS A 399 11.06 -0.49 13.24
C HIS A 399 10.76 -1.76 14.05
N GLY A 400 9.49 -2.04 14.37
CA GLY A 400 9.11 -3.15 15.26
C GLY A 400 9.63 -3.00 16.70
N CYS A 401 10.10 -1.81 17.09
CA CYS A 401 10.63 -1.51 18.41
C CYS A 401 9.49 -1.17 19.41
N SER A 402 9.87 -0.65 20.58
CA SER A 402 8.90 -0.27 21.62
C SER A 402 7.95 0.81 21.12
N LYS A 403 6.73 0.80 21.67
CA LYS A 403 5.61 1.62 21.23
C LYS A 403 5.91 3.12 21.35
N GLN A 404 5.62 3.87 20.29
CA GLN A 404 5.83 5.32 20.21
C GLN A 404 4.53 6.03 19.83
N VAL A 405 4.44 7.31 20.20
CA VAL A 405 3.41 8.25 19.73
C VAL A 405 4.07 9.29 18.83
N SER A 406 3.43 9.63 17.72
CA SER A 406 3.80 10.78 16.89
C SER A 406 2.58 11.64 16.58
N PHE A 407 2.82 12.93 16.35
CA PHE A 407 1.80 13.94 16.09
C PHE A 407 2.03 14.62 14.74
N GLY A 408 0.96 15.15 14.15
CA GLY A 408 1.02 15.98 12.96
C GLY A 408 -0.37 16.35 12.48
N GLN A 409 -0.47 16.60 11.19
CA GLN A 409 -1.68 17.02 10.51
C GLN A 409 -1.85 16.25 9.20
N TRP A 410 -3.11 16.00 8.85
CA TRP A 410 -3.42 15.56 7.49
C TRP A 410 -3.48 16.75 6.55
N THR A 411 -2.93 16.55 5.35
CA THR A 411 -2.76 17.59 4.33
C THR A 411 -3.85 17.51 3.29
N GLU A 412 -4.08 16.32 2.74
CA GLU A 412 -5.09 16.06 1.71
C GLU A 412 -5.98 14.89 2.11
N LYS A 413 -7.20 14.91 1.58
CA LYS A 413 -8.25 13.92 1.81
C LYS A 413 -8.90 13.64 0.47
N ASP A 414 -8.47 12.56 -0.17
CA ASP A 414 -8.94 12.16 -1.49
C ASP A 414 -10.10 11.20 -1.36
N HIS A 415 -11.23 11.54 -1.98
CA HIS A 415 -12.41 10.69 -2.02
C HIS A 415 -12.19 9.51 -2.98
N VAL A 416 -12.57 8.29 -2.56
CA VAL A 416 -12.31 7.06 -3.32
C VAL A 416 -13.58 6.22 -3.46
N GLY A 417 -14.08 6.09 -4.69
CA GLY A 417 -15.23 5.25 -5.02
C GLY A 417 -16.55 5.79 -4.47
N ASP A 418 -17.52 4.91 -4.25
CA ASP A 418 -18.84 5.29 -3.72
C ASP A 418 -18.87 5.28 -2.19
N GLY A 419 -19.51 6.29 -1.59
CA GLY A 419 -19.66 6.45 -0.14
C GLY A 419 -18.55 7.29 0.52
N ASP A 420 -18.53 7.36 1.85
CA ASP A 420 -17.58 8.21 2.59
C ASP A 420 -16.22 7.55 2.81
N TYR A 421 -15.59 7.07 1.72
CA TYR A 421 -14.26 6.47 1.73
C TYR A 421 -13.22 7.47 1.26
N TYR A 422 -12.13 7.54 2.01
CA TYR A 422 -11.06 8.49 1.74
C TYR A 422 -9.68 7.85 1.86
N LYS A 423 -8.74 8.40 1.11
CA LYS A 423 -7.31 8.23 1.32
C LYS A 423 -6.75 9.54 1.88
N LEU A 424 -5.90 9.44 2.90
CA LEU A 424 -5.32 10.62 3.55
C LEU A 424 -3.83 10.71 3.23
N THR A 425 -3.35 11.93 2.99
CA THR A 425 -1.92 12.27 3.06
C THR A 425 -1.65 13.11 4.31
N TYR A 426 -0.47 12.97 4.90
CA TYR A 426 -0.12 13.64 6.17
C TYR A 426 1.37 13.75 6.42
N ASP A 427 1.73 14.66 7.33
CA ASP A 427 3.11 14.94 7.75
C ASP A 427 3.53 14.25 9.07
N THR A 428 2.60 13.54 9.72
CA THR A 428 2.85 12.86 10.99
C THR A 428 3.95 11.84 10.82
N CYS A 429 4.98 11.88 11.66
CA CYS A 429 6.16 11.02 11.51
C CYS A 429 5.82 9.53 11.57
N THR A 430 6.31 8.80 10.57
CA THR A 430 6.26 7.34 10.47
C THR A 430 7.60 6.79 9.99
N CYS A 431 7.84 5.52 10.26
CA CYS A 431 9.03 4.78 9.83
C CYS A 431 8.63 3.36 9.41
N PRO A 432 9.51 2.62 8.70
CA PRO A 432 9.34 1.17 8.52
C PRO A 432 8.91 0.48 9.82
N GLY A 433 7.90 -0.38 9.80
CA GLY A 433 7.26 -0.97 10.99
C GLY A 433 5.99 -0.25 11.45
N THR A 434 5.76 0.97 10.99
CA THR A 434 4.53 1.74 11.27
C THR A 434 3.35 1.25 10.44
N SER A 435 3.57 0.55 9.33
CA SER A 435 2.50 0.00 8.49
C SER A 435 1.45 -0.76 9.29
N GLY A 436 0.19 -0.46 9.03
CA GLY A 436 -0.98 -1.02 9.72
C GLY A 436 -1.39 -0.28 11.00
N ALA A 437 -0.58 0.67 11.50
CA ALA A 437 -0.97 1.51 12.62
C ALA A 437 -2.22 2.33 12.26
N SER A 438 -3.17 2.46 13.19
CA SER A 438 -4.35 3.30 12.96
C SER A 438 -3.95 4.78 12.86
N VAL A 439 -4.50 5.46 11.86
CA VAL A 439 -4.32 6.89 11.60
C VAL A 439 -5.50 7.63 12.24
N PHE A 440 -5.28 8.26 13.39
CA PHE A 440 -6.35 8.91 14.15
C PHE A 440 -6.46 10.39 13.81
N CYS A 441 -7.47 10.75 13.02
CA CYS A 441 -7.84 12.15 12.78
C CYS A 441 -8.85 12.62 13.84
N VAL A 442 -8.46 13.58 14.67
CA VAL A 442 -9.29 14.02 15.81
C VAL A 442 -10.59 14.68 15.33
N GLY A 443 -11.72 14.25 15.90
CA GLY A 443 -13.07 14.74 15.54
C GLY A 443 -13.78 13.92 14.45
N TYR A 444 -13.10 12.96 13.82
CA TYR A 444 -13.67 12.05 12.83
C TYR A 444 -14.10 10.70 13.40
N SER A 445 -15.02 10.03 12.72
CA SER A 445 -15.46 8.65 13.02
C SER A 445 -14.51 7.56 12.54
N SER A 446 -13.22 7.61 12.88
CA SER A 446 -12.23 6.64 12.39
C SER A 446 -12.18 5.31 13.18
N SER A 447 -13.00 5.12 14.22
CA SER A 447 -12.95 3.91 15.08
C SER A 447 -13.76 2.70 14.55
N GLY A 448 -14.52 2.86 13.47
CA GLY A 448 -15.42 1.84 12.96
C GLY A 448 -14.72 0.64 12.31
N MET A 449 -15.49 -0.18 11.58
CA MET A 449 -15.01 -1.41 10.95
C MET A 449 -13.91 -1.19 9.90
N ARG A 450 -13.77 0.02 9.35
CA ARG A 450 -12.84 0.35 8.26
C ARG A 450 -11.98 1.56 8.62
N PRO A 451 -11.07 1.43 9.60
CA PRO A 451 -10.22 2.54 10.01
C PRO A 451 -9.21 2.88 8.91
N HIS A 452 -8.74 4.13 8.91
CA HIS A 452 -7.51 4.45 8.19
C HIS A 452 -6.33 3.78 8.90
N VAL A 453 -5.55 3.04 8.13
CA VAL A 453 -4.27 2.46 8.58
C VAL A 453 -3.13 3.11 7.80
N HIS A 454 -1.98 3.31 8.43
CA HIS A 454 -0.80 3.80 7.74
C HIS A 454 -0.34 2.75 6.73
N SER A 455 -0.12 3.16 5.49
CA SER A 455 0.26 2.26 4.40
C SER A 455 1.70 2.45 3.98
N GLY A 456 2.09 3.69 3.68
CA GLY A 456 3.41 3.97 3.14
C GLY A 456 3.73 5.45 3.09
N ALA A 457 4.82 5.77 2.38
CA ALA A 457 5.22 7.14 2.10
C ALA A 457 5.61 7.33 0.63
N LEU A 458 5.32 8.50 0.08
CA LEU A 458 5.70 8.92 -1.26
C LEU A 458 6.36 10.29 -1.16
N ASN A 459 7.63 10.40 -1.55
CA ASN A 459 8.40 11.65 -1.47
C ASN A 459 8.33 12.31 -0.08
N GLU A 460 8.56 11.53 0.98
CA GLU A 460 8.49 11.97 2.40
C GLU A 460 7.09 12.27 2.93
N ILE A 461 6.06 12.34 2.07
CA ILE A 461 4.66 12.49 2.48
C ILE A 461 4.07 11.13 2.80
N ASN A 462 3.48 10.98 3.98
CA ASN A 462 2.87 9.73 4.41
C ASN A 462 1.46 9.61 3.88
N TYR A 463 1.01 8.38 3.61
CA TYR A 463 -0.36 8.12 3.20
C TYR A 463 -0.99 6.94 3.94
N SER A 464 -2.30 7.00 4.09
CA SER A 464 -3.10 5.89 4.62
C SER A 464 -3.57 4.94 3.52
N GLY A 465 -4.05 3.77 3.93
CA GLY A 465 -5.02 3.00 3.17
C GLY A 465 -6.35 3.74 3.03
N VAL A 466 -7.30 3.15 2.31
CA VAL A 466 -8.63 3.75 2.14
C VAL A 466 -9.50 3.38 3.34
N GLY A 467 -9.92 4.40 4.10
CA GLY A 467 -10.73 4.25 5.31
C GLY A 467 -12.06 4.97 5.18
N TRP A 468 -13.00 4.63 6.05
CA TRP A 468 -14.28 5.32 6.17
C TRP A 468 -14.16 6.51 7.14
N LEU A 469 -14.72 7.66 6.76
CA LEU A 469 -14.54 8.91 7.49
C LEU A 469 -15.80 9.79 7.44
N THR A 470 -16.45 9.99 8.59
CA THR A 470 -17.64 10.86 8.77
C THR A 470 -17.48 11.89 9.87
#